data_AF-A0A1D6DX48-F1
#
_entry.id   AF-A0A1D6DX48-F1
#
_cell.length_a   1.000
_cell.length_b   1.000
_cell.length_c   1.000
_cell.angle_alpha   90.00
_cell.angle_beta   90.00
_cell.angle_gamma   90.00
#
_symmetry.space_group_name_H-M   'P 1'
#
loop_
_entity.id
_entity.type
_entity.pdbx_description
1 polymer ?
#
loop_
_entity_poly.entity_id
_entity_poly.type
_entity_poly.pdbx_seq_one_letter_code
_entity_poly.pdbx_strand_id
1 'polypeptide(L)'
;MDPTTSGERHLCRIGVSRGDDPVGALGESQHSFGFGGTGKFSHQRRFVNYGVKFGVGDTVVCAVDLDSKPMASIGFARNGEWLGIARHFDAGEKGLGLVDAPLRPMRWGSALFPHVLLKNVIVEMQFSREDGLLPVDGYEPWASAFSQRNSVFGPSFEQNKCEVMMMVGLPASGKSTWAEKWVKEHQEKRYILLGTNLVLEQMKVPGLLRKNNYGERFERLMDYATWIFNKLLTRAANTPRNFIIDQTNVYKNARIRKLRPFANYRKVSCKREKGNDRFPVW
;
A
#
# COMPACT_ATOMS: atom_id res chain seq x y z
N MET A 1 25.85 14.44 -12.34
CA MET A 1 25.43 14.80 -10.96
C MET A 1 23.92 14.96 -10.98
N ASP A 2 23.21 14.23 -10.12
CA ASP A 2 21.73 14.17 -10.14
C ASP A 2 21.13 15.36 -9.37
N PRO A 3 20.31 16.23 -10.00
CA PRO A 3 19.80 17.46 -9.38
C PRO A 3 18.51 17.24 -8.55
N THR A 4 18.23 16.02 -8.09
CA THR A 4 17.21 15.83 -7.05
C THR A 4 17.77 16.31 -5.72
N THR A 5 17.23 17.42 -5.21
CA THR A 5 17.48 17.93 -3.87
C THR A 5 17.36 16.79 -2.84
N SER A 6 18.33 16.70 -1.92
CA SER A 6 18.50 15.59 -0.96
C SER A 6 17.20 15.15 -0.25
N GLY A 7 16.28 16.08 0.00
CA GLY A 7 14.99 15.83 0.67
C GLY A 7 13.96 15.00 -0.10
N GLU A 8 14.15 14.72 -1.40
CA GLU A 8 13.19 13.94 -2.22
C GLU A 8 13.62 12.49 -2.51
N ARG A 9 14.83 12.13 -2.07
CA ARG A 9 15.44 10.81 -2.35
C ARG A 9 14.90 9.71 -1.44
N HIS A 10 14.47 10.09 -0.24
CA HIS A 10 13.98 9.19 0.79
C HIS A 10 12.54 9.54 1.12
N LEU A 11 11.70 8.52 1.28
CA LEU A 11 10.35 8.68 1.82
C LEU A 11 10.21 7.69 2.95
N CYS A 12 9.87 8.21 4.13
CA CYS A 12 9.41 7.42 5.26
C CYS A 12 8.11 8.07 5.74
N ARG A 13 7.04 7.29 5.76
CA ARG A 13 5.76 7.67 6.34
C ARG A 13 5.25 6.50 7.16
N ILE A 14 4.85 6.79 8.38
CA ILE A 14 4.35 5.79 9.32
C ILE A 14 2.96 6.19 9.79
N GLY A 15 2.16 5.23 10.22
CA GLY A 15 0.85 5.48 10.78
C GLY A 15 0.00 4.23 10.76
N VAL A 16 -1.29 4.40 10.49
CA VAL A 16 -2.26 3.30 10.46
C VAL A 16 -3.17 3.40 9.26
N SER A 17 -3.66 2.25 8.81
CA SER A 17 -4.76 2.17 7.84
C SER A 17 -5.68 1.02 8.16
N ARG A 18 -6.93 1.11 7.69
CA ARG A 18 -7.88 0.00 7.76
C ARG A 18 -7.43 -1.17 6.89
N GLY A 19 -7.79 -2.39 7.25
CA GLY A 19 -7.27 -3.59 6.57
C GLY A 19 -7.72 -3.77 5.12
N ASP A 20 -8.77 -3.07 4.70
CA ASP A 20 -9.29 -3.01 3.32
C ASP A 20 -8.67 -1.85 2.51
N ASP A 21 -7.78 -1.05 3.10
CA ASP A 21 -7.11 0.03 2.41
C ASP A 21 -5.97 -0.46 1.51
N PRO A 22 -5.69 0.21 0.36
CA PRO A 22 -4.57 -0.14 -0.49
C PRO A 22 -3.21 0.06 0.20
N VAL A 23 -2.36 -0.96 0.14
CA VAL A 23 -1.03 -0.97 0.81
C VAL A 23 -0.08 0.13 0.28
N GLY A 24 -0.27 0.63 -0.94
CA GLY A 24 0.61 1.65 -1.53
C GLY A 24 0.26 3.09 -1.21
N ALA A 25 -0.75 3.36 -0.38
CA ALA A 25 -1.46 4.64 -0.36
C ALA A 25 -1.63 5.25 1.05
N LEU A 26 -0.69 5.01 1.97
CA LEU A 26 -0.76 5.53 3.35
C LEU A 26 -0.98 7.05 3.39
N GLY A 27 -2.10 7.50 3.95
CA GLY A 27 -2.48 8.91 4.08
C GLY A 27 -3.16 9.48 2.82
N GLU A 28 -3.44 8.65 1.83
CA GLU A 28 -4.13 9.05 0.59
C GLU A 28 -5.61 8.68 0.56
N SER A 29 -6.07 7.85 1.49
CA SER A 29 -7.47 7.43 1.58
C SER A 29 -8.18 8.05 2.79
N GLN A 30 -9.50 7.84 2.88
CA GLN A 30 -10.29 8.20 4.06
C GLN A 30 -10.04 7.24 5.25
N HIS A 31 -9.45 6.07 5.00
CA HIS A 31 -9.24 5.03 6.02
C HIS A 31 -7.77 4.89 6.41
N SER A 32 -6.93 5.87 6.04
CA SER A 32 -5.51 5.87 6.36
C SER A 32 -5.05 7.23 6.88
N PHE A 33 -4.11 7.17 7.82
CA PHE A 33 -3.51 8.32 8.47
C PHE A 33 -2.00 8.09 8.54
N GLY A 34 -1.21 9.06 8.08
CA GLY A 34 0.24 8.92 8.05
C GLY A 34 0.97 10.17 8.47
N PHE A 35 2.10 10.01 9.14
CA PHE A 35 3.06 11.06 9.46
C PHE A 35 4.37 10.80 8.72
N GLY A 36 4.79 11.77 7.91
CA GLY A 36 5.97 11.65 7.05
C GLY A 36 7.19 12.38 7.61
N GLY A 37 8.39 11.92 7.24
CA GLY A 37 9.68 12.51 7.66
C GLY A 37 9.84 14.00 7.35
N THR A 38 8.99 14.55 6.47
CA THR A 38 8.92 15.98 6.17
C THR A 38 8.18 16.81 7.24
N GLY A 39 7.72 16.20 8.35
CA GLY A 39 6.99 16.86 9.43
C GLY A 39 5.49 17.05 9.12
N LYS A 40 4.99 16.36 8.10
CA LYS A 40 3.61 16.50 7.62
C LYS A 40 2.74 15.33 8.02
N PHE A 41 1.55 15.63 8.53
CA PHE A 41 0.46 14.68 8.64
C PHE A 41 -0.28 14.55 7.31
N SER A 42 -0.73 13.35 7.00
CA SER A 42 -1.34 12.97 5.73
C SER A 42 -2.61 12.16 5.93
N HIS A 43 -3.68 12.60 5.28
CA HIS A 43 -4.97 11.93 5.27
C HIS A 43 -5.78 12.42 4.06
N GLN A 44 -6.45 11.52 3.33
CA GLN A 44 -7.22 11.86 2.12
C GLN A 44 -6.43 12.69 1.09
N ARG A 45 -5.14 12.37 0.90
CA ARG A 45 -4.21 13.10 0.00
C ARG A 45 -3.96 14.55 0.40
N ARG A 46 -4.37 14.97 1.60
CA ARG A 46 -4.03 16.28 2.16
C ARG A 46 -2.83 16.13 3.06
N PHE A 47 -1.82 16.96 2.83
CA PHE A 47 -0.56 16.96 3.56
C PHE A 47 -0.43 18.29 4.30
N VAL A 48 -0.60 18.25 5.62
CA VAL A 48 -0.61 19.44 6.48
C VAL A 48 0.60 19.43 7.40
N ASN A 49 1.17 20.61 7.67
CA ASN A 49 2.22 20.72 8.69
C ASN A 49 1.62 20.34 10.05
N TYR A 50 2.29 19.46 10.78
CA TYR A 50 1.78 18.93 12.04
C TYR A 50 2.86 18.97 13.13
N GLY A 51 4.04 18.43 12.83
CA GLY A 51 5.11 18.33 13.79
C GLY A 51 6.47 18.61 13.18
N VAL A 52 7.50 18.13 13.87
CA VAL A 52 8.89 18.26 13.43
C VAL A 52 9.26 17.21 12.39
N LYS A 53 10.26 17.54 11.56
CA LYS A 53 10.86 16.56 10.64
C LYS A 53 11.56 15.46 11.43
N PHE A 54 11.62 14.26 10.85
CA PHE A 54 12.40 13.15 11.38
C PHE A 54 13.20 12.46 10.27
N GLY A 55 14.27 11.77 10.65
CA GLY A 55 15.20 11.12 9.74
C GLY A 55 15.86 9.88 10.34
N VAL A 56 17.01 9.52 9.80
CA VAL A 56 17.79 8.36 10.27
C VAL A 56 18.21 8.57 11.72
N GLY A 57 17.97 7.56 12.56
CA GLY A 57 18.28 7.59 13.99
C GLY A 57 17.15 8.11 14.89
N ASP A 58 16.08 8.67 14.32
CA ASP A 58 14.90 9.05 15.10
C ASP A 58 13.98 7.85 15.36
N THR A 59 13.45 7.78 16.58
CA THR A 59 12.34 6.89 16.94
C THR A 59 11.04 7.67 16.83
N VAL A 60 10.06 7.13 16.12
CA VAL A 60 8.73 7.74 15.99
C VAL A 60 7.67 6.75 16.41
N VAL A 61 6.83 7.14 17.38
CA VAL A 61 5.71 6.33 17.88
C VAL A 61 4.41 6.86 17.28
N CYS A 62 3.57 5.97 16.79
CA CYS A 62 2.21 6.27 16.36
C CYS A 62 1.24 5.79 17.44
N ALA A 63 0.45 6.71 18.01
CA ALA A 63 -0.52 6.41 19.05
C ALA A 63 -1.94 6.64 18.53
N VAL A 64 -2.83 5.68 18.77
CA VAL A 64 -4.24 5.74 18.36
C VAL A 64 -5.10 5.47 19.57
N ASP A 65 -6.03 6.37 19.85
CA ASP A 65 -7.03 6.22 20.90
C ASP A 65 -8.37 5.87 20.22
N LEU A 66 -8.87 4.65 20.48
CA LEU A 66 -10.19 4.17 20.06
C LEU A 66 -11.18 4.08 21.23
N ASP A 67 -10.75 4.39 22.46
CA ASP A 67 -11.57 4.33 23.66
C ASP A 67 -12.43 5.58 23.82
N SER A 68 -11.94 6.72 23.31
CA SER A 68 -12.73 7.95 23.16
C SER A 68 -13.80 7.83 22.07
N LYS A 69 -14.90 7.12 22.35
CA LYS A 69 -15.95 6.84 21.35
C LYS A 69 -17.03 7.93 21.28
N PRO A 70 -17.56 8.25 20.07
CA PRO A 70 -17.12 7.76 18.76
C PRO A 70 -15.91 8.52 18.21
N MET A 71 -15.48 9.60 18.88
CA MET A 71 -14.44 10.53 18.40
C MET A 71 -13.03 10.09 18.80
N ALA A 72 -12.55 9.06 18.11
CA ALA A 72 -11.19 8.56 18.22
C ALA A 72 -10.15 9.64 17.84
N SER A 73 -8.89 9.40 18.23
CA SER A 73 -7.79 10.29 17.91
C SER A 73 -6.53 9.55 17.48
N ILE A 74 -5.68 10.23 16.71
CA ILE A 74 -4.35 9.78 16.34
C ILE A 74 -3.35 10.90 16.58
N GLY A 75 -2.20 10.56 17.17
CA GLY A 75 -1.07 11.45 17.37
C GLY A 75 0.25 10.69 17.31
N PHE A 76 1.35 11.42 17.41
CA PHE A 76 2.70 10.88 17.24
C PHE A 76 3.64 11.42 18.31
N ALA A 77 4.62 10.61 18.70
CA ALA A 77 5.77 11.06 19.46
C ALA A 77 7.05 10.88 18.64
N ARG A 78 8.06 11.72 18.89
CA ARG A 78 9.40 11.57 18.34
C ARG A 78 10.42 11.60 19.47
N ASN A 79 11.29 10.59 19.53
CA ASN A 79 12.34 10.47 20.55
C ASN A 79 11.82 10.68 21.99
N GLY A 80 10.63 10.15 22.29
CA GLY A 80 9.97 10.29 23.58
C GLY A 80 9.16 11.58 23.77
N GLU A 81 9.28 12.58 22.90
CA GLU A 81 8.52 13.82 22.97
C GLU A 81 7.17 13.69 22.23
N TRP A 82 6.06 13.90 22.95
CA TRP A 82 4.71 13.91 22.37
C TRP A 82 4.48 15.15 21.50
N LEU A 83 4.09 14.96 20.24
CA LEU A 83 3.86 16.05 19.27
C LEU A 83 2.40 16.55 19.28
N GLY A 84 1.56 16.03 20.17
CA GLY A 84 0.14 16.37 20.24
C GLY A 84 -0.76 15.50 19.35
N ILE A 85 -2.07 15.72 19.40
CA ILE A 85 -3.02 15.01 18.55
C ILE A 85 -2.94 15.57 17.13
N ALA A 86 -2.73 14.69 16.14
CA ALA A 86 -2.71 15.08 14.73
C ALA A 86 -4.12 15.25 14.16
N ARG A 87 -5.05 14.38 14.57
CA ARG A 87 -6.43 14.39 14.09
C ARG A 87 -7.37 13.64 15.03
N HIS A 88 -8.58 14.18 15.19
CA HIS A 88 -9.74 13.43 15.65
C HIS A 88 -10.53 12.88 14.47
N PHE A 89 -11.09 11.69 14.60
CA PHE A 89 -11.91 11.05 13.55
C PHE A 89 -13.05 10.24 14.16
N ASP A 90 -14.14 10.12 13.41
CA ASP A 90 -15.26 9.27 13.79
C ASP A 90 -14.88 7.79 13.56
N ALA A 91 -14.76 7.03 14.64
CA ALA A 91 -14.50 5.59 14.61
C ALA A 91 -15.81 4.77 14.56
N GLY A 92 -16.97 5.38 14.75
CA GLY A 92 -18.28 4.74 14.74
C GLY A 92 -18.76 4.35 13.34
N GLU A 93 -20.01 3.89 13.25
CA GLU A 93 -20.64 3.44 12.01
C GLU A 93 -20.64 4.49 10.88
N LYS A 94 -20.84 5.76 11.23
CA LYS A 94 -20.86 6.89 10.27
C LYS A 94 -19.48 7.26 9.75
N GLY A 95 -18.42 6.82 10.44
CA GLY A 95 -17.03 7.08 10.10
C GLY A 95 -16.31 5.82 9.62
N LEU A 96 -15.24 5.45 10.32
CA LEU A 96 -14.39 4.33 9.90
C LEU A 96 -14.97 2.95 10.22
N GLY A 97 -16.01 2.86 11.06
CA GLY A 97 -16.67 1.61 11.45
C GLY A 97 -15.73 0.64 12.19
N LEU A 98 -14.94 1.19 13.12
CA LEU A 98 -13.99 0.49 13.97
C LEU A 98 -14.58 0.14 15.34
N VAL A 99 -15.50 0.98 15.83
CA VAL A 99 -16.17 0.81 17.13
C VAL A 99 -17.67 0.88 16.92
N ASP A 100 -18.42 0.13 17.72
CA ASP A 100 -19.89 0.17 17.80
C ASP A 100 -20.58 0.14 16.42
N ALA A 101 -20.01 -0.64 15.49
CA ALA A 101 -20.46 -0.78 14.11
C ALA A 101 -20.65 -2.26 13.76
N PRO A 102 -21.56 -2.60 12.82
CA PRO A 102 -21.74 -3.96 12.36
C PRO A 102 -20.43 -4.56 11.81
N LEU A 103 -20.18 -5.83 12.11
CA LEU A 103 -19.03 -6.54 11.56
C LEU A 103 -19.12 -6.60 10.04
N ARG A 104 -18.03 -6.20 9.37
CA ARG A 104 -17.92 -6.31 7.91
C ARG A 104 -17.65 -7.75 7.49
N PRO A 105 -18.02 -8.16 6.26
CA PRO A 105 -17.71 -9.50 5.73
C PRO A 105 -16.22 -9.85 5.85
N MET A 106 -15.37 -8.86 5.57
CA MET A 106 -13.94 -8.92 5.81
C MET A 106 -13.66 -8.29 7.17
N ARG A 107 -13.38 -9.12 8.18
CA ARG A 107 -13.18 -8.65 9.57
C ARG A 107 -12.08 -7.59 9.69
N TRP A 108 -11.01 -7.71 8.91
CA TRP A 108 -9.93 -6.70 8.88
C TRP A 108 -10.38 -5.33 8.35
N GLY A 109 -11.55 -5.25 7.69
CA GLY A 109 -12.18 -3.98 7.33
C GLY A 109 -12.80 -3.24 8.51
N SER A 110 -12.80 -3.83 9.71
CA SER A 110 -13.29 -3.22 10.95
C SER A 110 -12.16 -2.96 11.95
N ALA A 111 -10.89 -2.98 11.51
CA ALA A 111 -9.73 -2.77 12.36
C ALA A 111 -8.68 -1.90 11.66
N LEU A 112 -7.89 -1.19 12.46
CA LEU A 112 -6.68 -0.49 11.99
C LEU A 112 -5.48 -1.42 12.08
N PHE A 113 -4.52 -1.20 11.20
CA PHE A 113 -3.26 -1.94 11.15
C PHE A 113 -2.09 -0.94 11.06
N PRO A 114 -0.95 -1.22 11.72
CA PRO A 114 0.27 -0.47 11.51
C PRO A 114 0.64 -0.46 10.02
N HIS A 115 0.95 0.71 9.50
CA HIS A 115 1.25 0.92 8.09
C HIS A 115 2.50 1.79 7.97
N VAL A 116 3.49 1.28 7.24
CA VAL A 116 4.67 2.05 6.83
C VAL A 116 4.77 2.11 5.30
N LEU A 117 5.08 3.29 4.79
CA LEU A 117 5.36 3.53 3.39
C LEU A 117 6.80 4.03 3.27
N LEU A 118 7.63 3.26 2.55
CA LEU A 118 9.08 3.44 2.52
C LEU A 118 9.58 3.58 1.07
N LYS A 119 10.55 4.47 0.87
CA LYS A 119 11.34 4.61 -0.36
C LYS A 119 12.78 4.89 0.02
N ASN A 120 13.68 3.98 -0.33
CA ASN A 120 15.12 4.08 -0.04
C ASN A 120 15.43 4.31 1.46
N VAL A 121 14.65 3.72 2.35
CA VAL A 121 14.81 3.78 3.81
C VAL A 121 14.61 2.39 4.37
N ILE A 122 15.38 2.06 5.41
CA ILE A 122 15.21 0.88 6.24
C ILE A 122 14.69 1.37 7.59
N VAL A 123 13.73 0.64 8.17
CA VAL A 123 13.18 0.92 9.50
C VAL A 123 13.20 -0.34 10.32
N GLU A 124 13.38 -0.18 11.62
CA GLU A 124 13.10 -1.20 12.62
C GLU A 124 11.68 -0.98 13.13
N MET A 125 10.93 -2.06 13.34
CA MET A 125 9.54 -1.98 13.83
C MET A 125 9.46 -2.55 15.23
N GLN A 126 8.86 -1.76 16.12
CA GLN A 126 8.71 -2.07 17.53
C GLN A 126 7.21 -2.08 17.87
N PHE A 127 6.69 -3.22 18.31
CA PHE A 127 5.27 -3.44 18.63
C PHE A 127 5.02 -3.78 20.11
N SER A 128 6.07 -3.96 20.90
CA SER A 128 6.03 -4.46 22.27
C SER A 128 7.13 -3.83 23.14
N ARG A 129 7.01 -3.90 24.47
CA ARG A 129 8.10 -3.40 25.32
C ARG A 129 9.39 -4.23 25.16
N GLU A 130 9.26 -5.51 24.78
CA GLU A 130 10.36 -6.44 24.59
C GLU A 130 11.21 -6.12 23.36
N ASP A 131 10.61 -5.56 22.30
CA ASP A 131 11.33 -5.07 21.13
C ASP A 131 11.84 -3.63 21.27
N GLY A 132 11.71 -3.04 22.47
CA GLY A 132 12.25 -1.72 22.80
C GLY A 132 11.27 -0.56 22.59
N LEU A 133 9.99 -0.83 22.32
CA LEU A 133 8.98 0.23 22.27
C LEU A 133 8.80 0.88 23.65
N LEU A 134 8.91 2.21 23.68
CA LEU A 134 8.49 3.04 24.80
C LEU A 134 7.15 3.70 24.45
N PRO A 135 6.02 3.23 24.99
CA PRO A 135 4.71 3.82 24.73
C PRO A 135 4.65 5.26 25.26
N VAL A 136 3.82 6.07 24.61
CA VAL A 136 3.42 7.37 25.15
C VAL A 136 2.57 7.14 26.40
N ASP A 137 2.67 8.03 27.40
CA ASP A 137 1.87 7.96 28.62
C ASP A 137 0.37 7.83 28.30
N GLY A 138 -0.30 6.88 28.96
CA GLY A 138 -1.72 6.58 28.72
C GLY A 138 -2.00 5.67 27.52
N TYR A 139 -0.97 5.25 26.76
CA TYR A 139 -1.11 4.30 25.66
C TYR A 139 -0.39 2.97 25.96
N GLU A 140 -0.93 1.89 25.42
CA GLU A 140 -0.34 0.55 25.52
C GLU A 140 0.32 0.10 24.20
N PRO A 141 1.34 -0.77 24.25
CA PRO A 141 1.95 -1.36 23.07
C PRO A 141 0.94 -2.10 22.19
N TRP A 142 1.15 -2.11 20.88
CA TRP A 142 0.29 -2.82 19.93
C TRP A 142 0.10 -4.30 20.28
N ALA A 143 1.15 -4.98 20.76
CA ALA A 143 1.10 -6.37 21.17
C ALA A 143 0.11 -6.66 22.31
N SER A 144 -0.23 -5.67 23.14
CA SER A 144 -1.22 -5.83 24.23
C SER A 144 -2.64 -6.14 23.72
N ALA A 145 -2.96 -5.76 22.47
CA ALA A 145 -4.25 -6.02 21.84
C ALA A 145 -4.57 -7.52 21.73
N PHE A 146 -3.54 -8.38 21.69
CA PHE A 146 -3.72 -9.84 21.68
C PHE A 146 -4.22 -10.35 23.03
N SER A 147 -3.58 -9.95 24.14
CA SER A 147 -4.00 -10.34 25.49
C SER A 147 -5.36 -9.80 25.87
N GLN A 148 -5.71 -8.61 25.39
CA GLN A 148 -7.00 -7.96 25.63
C GLN A 148 -8.12 -8.48 24.73
N ARG A 149 -7.84 -9.43 23.83
CA ARG A 149 -8.79 -9.96 22.82
C ARG A 149 -9.42 -8.88 21.95
N ASN A 150 -8.74 -7.74 21.78
CA ASN A 150 -9.17 -6.62 20.95
C ASN A 150 -8.35 -6.58 19.64
N SER A 151 -8.18 -7.75 19.00
CA SER A 151 -7.35 -7.90 17.81
C SER A 151 -8.08 -8.62 16.70
N VAL A 152 -7.80 -8.20 15.48
CA VAL A 152 -8.27 -8.82 14.25
C VAL A 152 -7.05 -9.16 13.40
N PHE A 153 -6.95 -10.41 12.97
CA PHE A 153 -5.89 -10.81 12.06
C PHE A 153 -6.15 -10.25 10.66
N GLY A 154 -5.09 -9.74 10.04
CA GLY A 154 -5.10 -9.41 8.63
C GLY A 154 -5.24 -10.66 7.75
N PRO A 155 -5.41 -10.50 6.43
CA PRO A 155 -5.52 -11.61 5.52
C PRO A 155 -4.23 -12.46 5.52
N SER A 156 -4.39 -13.78 5.72
CA SER A 156 -3.31 -14.76 5.66
C SER A 156 -3.24 -15.39 4.27
N PHE A 157 -2.03 -15.63 3.78
CA PHE A 157 -1.77 -16.14 2.44
C PHE A 157 -0.75 -17.27 2.48
N GLU A 158 -1.16 -18.44 2.01
CA GLU A 158 -0.25 -19.53 1.69
C GLU A 158 0.14 -19.44 0.21
N GLN A 159 1.43 -19.48 -0.09
CA GLN A 159 1.92 -19.21 -1.45
C GLN A 159 1.30 -20.17 -2.49
N ASN A 160 1.17 -21.45 -2.17
CA ASN A 160 0.56 -22.50 -3.00
C ASN A 160 -0.95 -22.31 -3.28
N LYS A 161 -1.62 -21.48 -2.47
CA LYS A 161 -3.03 -21.09 -2.65
C LYS A 161 -3.18 -19.70 -3.28
N CYS A 162 -2.09 -18.95 -3.41
CA CYS A 162 -2.09 -17.64 -4.03
C CYS A 162 -2.24 -17.75 -5.56
N GLU A 163 -2.90 -16.76 -6.13
CA GLU A 163 -3.19 -16.63 -7.55
C GLU A 163 -2.29 -15.60 -8.20
N VAL A 164 -1.82 -15.91 -9.41
CA VAL A 164 -1.19 -14.95 -10.30
C VAL A 164 -1.99 -14.91 -11.60
N MET A 165 -2.53 -13.73 -11.91
CA MET A 165 -3.30 -13.50 -13.13
C MET A 165 -2.44 -12.71 -14.11
N MET A 166 -2.34 -13.17 -15.36
CA MET A 166 -1.67 -12.39 -16.40
C MET A 166 -2.67 -11.87 -17.42
N MET A 167 -2.71 -10.54 -17.59
CA MET A 167 -3.54 -9.90 -18.60
C MET A 167 -2.96 -10.13 -19.99
N VAL A 168 -3.77 -10.67 -20.91
CA VAL A 168 -3.36 -10.94 -22.29
C VAL A 168 -4.33 -10.26 -23.26
N GLY A 169 -3.79 -9.44 -24.16
CA GLY A 169 -4.57 -8.79 -25.20
C GLY A 169 -3.89 -7.56 -25.79
N LEU A 170 -4.46 -7.07 -26.88
CA LEU A 170 -3.94 -5.92 -27.64
C LEU A 170 -3.92 -4.63 -26.82
N PRO A 171 -3.06 -3.65 -27.13
CA PRO A 171 -3.17 -2.30 -26.59
C PRO A 171 -4.60 -1.74 -26.72
N ALA A 172 -5.00 -0.85 -25.81
CA ALA A 172 -6.32 -0.21 -25.77
C ALA A 172 -7.55 -1.15 -25.66
N SER A 173 -7.38 -2.47 -25.47
CA SER A 173 -8.48 -3.41 -25.26
C SER A 173 -9.09 -3.37 -23.84
N GLY A 174 -8.85 -2.33 -23.04
CA GLY A 174 -9.39 -2.16 -21.67
C GLY A 174 -8.98 -3.23 -20.64
N LYS A 175 -7.79 -3.81 -20.75
CA LYS A 175 -7.24 -4.80 -19.79
C LYS A 175 -7.05 -4.18 -18.39
N SER A 176 -6.44 -3.00 -18.34
CA SER A 176 -6.19 -2.27 -17.09
C SER A 176 -7.51 -1.97 -16.36
N THR A 177 -8.52 -1.49 -17.08
CA THR A 177 -9.86 -1.24 -16.54
C THR A 177 -10.48 -2.51 -15.96
N TRP A 178 -10.35 -3.65 -16.64
CA TRP A 178 -10.85 -4.91 -16.13
C TRP A 178 -10.08 -5.35 -14.88
N ALA A 179 -8.75 -5.25 -14.88
CA ALA A 179 -7.92 -5.64 -13.74
C ALA A 179 -8.24 -4.80 -12.50
N GLU A 180 -8.40 -3.49 -12.65
CA GLU A 180 -8.83 -2.59 -11.57
C GLU A 180 -10.23 -2.93 -11.06
N LYS A 181 -11.16 -3.26 -11.97
CA LYS A 181 -12.51 -3.72 -11.61
C LYS A 181 -12.45 -5.03 -10.82
N TRP A 182 -11.65 -6.00 -11.28
CA TRP A 182 -11.49 -7.29 -10.62
C TRP A 182 -10.96 -7.16 -9.19
N VAL A 183 -9.97 -6.29 -8.97
CA VAL A 183 -9.44 -5.96 -7.63
C VAL A 183 -10.54 -5.41 -6.72
N LYS A 184 -11.45 -4.58 -7.25
CA LYS A 184 -12.55 -3.98 -6.47
C LYS A 184 -13.68 -4.96 -6.17
N GLU A 185 -13.93 -5.90 -7.07
CA GLU A 185 -14.98 -6.92 -6.91
C GLU A 185 -14.53 -8.08 -6.00
N HIS A 186 -13.21 -8.36 -5.93
CA HIS A 186 -12.63 -9.46 -5.16
C HIS A 186 -11.73 -8.92 -4.02
N GLN A 187 -12.30 -8.12 -3.13
CA GLN A 187 -11.57 -7.47 -2.03
C GLN A 187 -10.99 -8.48 -1.03
N GLU A 188 -11.61 -9.65 -0.89
CA GLU A 188 -11.14 -10.77 -0.08
C GLU A 188 -9.82 -11.35 -0.58
N LYS A 189 -9.55 -11.25 -1.89
CA LYS A 189 -8.31 -11.74 -2.51
C LYS A 189 -7.16 -10.76 -2.35
N ARG A 190 -7.41 -9.47 -2.08
CA ARG A 190 -6.37 -8.43 -1.92
C ARG A 190 -5.32 -8.48 -3.05
N TYR A 191 -5.78 -8.54 -4.29
CA TYR A 191 -4.87 -8.56 -5.44
C TYR A 191 -3.96 -7.33 -5.48
N ILE A 192 -2.68 -7.56 -5.74
CA ILE A 192 -1.71 -6.50 -6.03
C ILE A 192 -1.54 -6.40 -7.55
N LEU A 193 -1.93 -5.24 -8.10
CA LEU A 193 -1.79 -4.95 -9.51
C LEU A 193 -0.36 -4.51 -9.83
N LEU A 194 0.29 -5.21 -10.76
CA LEU A 194 1.63 -4.94 -11.25
C LEU A 194 1.56 -4.57 -12.72
N GLY A 195 2.12 -3.43 -13.10
CA GLY A 195 2.19 -3.00 -14.49
C GLY A 195 3.22 -1.91 -14.71
N THR A 196 3.80 -1.88 -15.91
CA THR A 196 4.78 -0.84 -16.28
C THR A 196 4.18 0.56 -16.20
N ASN A 197 2.89 0.71 -16.55
CA ASN A 197 2.18 1.99 -16.43
C ASN A 197 2.05 2.45 -14.97
N LEU A 198 1.75 1.53 -14.03
CA LEU A 198 1.68 1.85 -12.60
C LEU A 198 3.04 2.31 -12.06
N VAL A 199 4.12 1.67 -12.49
CA VAL A 199 5.48 2.11 -12.16
C VAL A 199 5.73 3.52 -12.69
N LEU A 200 5.37 3.82 -13.95
CA LEU A 200 5.51 5.15 -14.52
C LEU A 200 4.69 6.22 -13.78
N GLU A 201 3.54 5.85 -13.23
CA GLU A 201 2.73 6.76 -12.41
C GLU A 201 3.41 7.08 -11.08
N GLN A 202 4.04 6.09 -10.46
CA GLN A 202 4.81 6.26 -9.22
C GLN A 202 6.12 7.04 -9.44
N MET A 203 6.65 7.04 -10.66
CA MET A 203 7.83 7.83 -11.05
C MET A 203 7.51 9.30 -11.33
N LYS A 204 6.24 9.73 -11.27
CA LYS A 204 5.88 11.14 -11.48
C LYS A 204 6.47 12.00 -10.35
N VAL A 205 7.05 13.13 -10.74
CA VAL A 205 7.55 14.14 -9.80
C VAL A 205 6.48 15.22 -9.64
N PRO A 206 6.04 15.55 -8.41
CA PRO A 206 5.09 16.63 -8.18
C PRO A 206 5.55 17.96 -8.80
N GLY A 207 4.63 18.73 -9.39
CA GLY A 207 4.92 20.03 -10.00
C GLY A 207 5.53 19.99 -11.41
N LEU A 208 6.00 18.82 -11.89
CA LEU A 208 6.49 18.64 -13.25
C LEU A 208 5.43 17.97 -14.13
N LEU A 209 4.73 18.78 -14.93
CA LEU A 209 3.83 18.27 -15.97
C LEU A 209 4.66 17.62 -17.09
N ARG A 210 4.23 16.44 -17.56
CA ARG A 210 4.78 15.81 -18.77
C ARG A 210 4.34 16.62 -20.00
N LYS A 211 4.99 17.75 -20.27
CA LYS A 211 4.83 18.49 -21.52
C LYS A 211 5.75 17.88 -22.58
N ASN A 212 5.19 17.48 -23.72
CA ASN A 212 5.87 17.16 -24.99
C ASN A 212 7.17 16.33 -24.91
N ASN A 213 7.13 15.14 -24.30
CA ASN A 213 8.33 14.28 -24.17
C ASN A 213 8.22 12.95 -24.96
N TYR A 214 7.48 12.89 -26.07
CA TYR A 214 7.40 11.68 -26.92
C TYR A 214 8.65 11.52 -27.81
N GLY A 215 9.82 11.34 -27.20
CA GLY A 215 11.10 11.06 -27.88
C GLY A 215 12.00 10.17 -27.03
N GLU A 216 13.31 10.17 -27.25
CA GLU A 216 14.31 9.32 -26.55
C GLU A 216 14.20 9.34 -25.01
N ARG A 217 13.81 10.48 -24.43
CA ARG A 217 13.63 10.63 -22.98
C ARG A 217 12.50 9.76 -22.43
N PHE A 218 11.43 9.54 -23.21
CA PHE A 218 10.35 8.65 -22.83
C PHE A 218 10.74 7.19 -22.99
N GLU A 219 11.51 6.84 -24.03
CA GLU A 219 12.06 5.48 -24.18
C GLU A 219 12.94 5.12 -22.97
N ARG A 220 13.86 6.00 -22.57
CA ARG A 220 14.68 5.79 -21.36
C ARG A 220 13.82 5.61 -20.10
N LEU A 221 12.73 6.37 -19.95
CA LEU A 221 11.79 6.21 -18.84
C LEU A 221 11.06 4.85 -18.90
N MET A 222 10.67 4.40 -20.09
CA MET A 222 10.06 3.10 -20.31
C MET A 222 11.03 1.97 -19.99
N ASP A 223 12.32 2.12 -20.31
CA ASP A 223 13.37 1.16 -19.96
C ASP A 223 13.54 1.06 -18.44
N TYR A 224 13.62 2.20 -17.75
CA TYR A 224 13.65 2.22 -16.28
C TYR A 224 12.40 1.59 -15.67
N ALA A 225 11.20 1.94 -16.16
CA ALA A 225 9.96 1.37 -15.67
C ALA A 225 9.89 -0.14 -15.91
N THR A 226 10.39 -0.62 -17.04
CA THR A 226 10.50 -2.05 -17.36
C THR A 226 11.50 -2.75 -16.44
N TRP A 227 12.64 -2.12 -16.17
CA TRP A 227 13.64 -2.65 -15.23
C TRP A 227 13.07 -2.74 -13.80
N ILE A 228 12.45 -1.67 -13.30
CA ILE A 228 11.77 -1.67 -11.99
C ILE A 228 10.69 -2.74 -11.95
N PHE A 229 9.84 -2.81 -12.98
CA PHE A 229 8.78 -3.82 -13.07
C PHE A 229 9.34 -5.25 -12.97
N ASN A 230 10.43 -5.56 -13.67
CA ASN A 230 11.05 -6.89 -13.60
C ASN A 230 11.60 -7.18 -12.18
N LYS A 231 12.15 -6.18 -11.48
CA LYS A 231 12.56 -6.33 -10.08
C LYS A 231 11.36 -6.56 -9.15
N LEU A 232 10.27 -5.82 -9.34
CA LEU A 232 9.02 -6.03 -8.61
C LEU A 232 8.44 -7.43 -8.86
N LEU A 233 8.51 -7.91 -10.10
CA LEU A 233 8.05 -9.26 -10.47
C LEU A 233 8.82 -10.35 -9.74
N THR A 234 10.15 -10.22 -9.64
CA THR A 234 10.99 -11.15 -8.86
C THR A 234 10.62 -11.14 -7.37
N ARG A 235 10.34 -9.96 -6.79
CA ARG A 235 9.91 -9.87 -5.38
C ARG A 235 8.51 -10.46 -5.18
N ALA A 236 7.58 -10.15 -6.07
CA ALA A 236 6.22 -10.65 -6.04
C ALA A 236 6.15 -12.18 -6.06
N ALA A 237 6.99 -12.82 -6.88
CA ALA A 237 7.08 -14.29 -6.93
C ALA A 237 7.54 -14.95 -5.62
N ASN A 238 8.16 -14.19 -4.71
CA ASN A 238 8.61 -14.67 -3.40
C ASN A 238 7.76 -14.14 -2.24
N THR A 239 6.65 -13.45 -2.53
CA THR A 239 5.79 -12.83 -1.52
C THR A 239 4.41 -13.48 -1.57
N PRO A 240 3.95 -14.19 -0.52
CA PRO A 240 2.63 -14.84 -0.52
C PRO A 240 1.49 -13.82 -0.58
N ARG A 241 1.02 -13.49 -1.79
CA ARG A 241 -0.09 -12.58 -2.10
C ARG A 241 -0.68 -12.93 -3.45
N ASN A 242 -1.92 -12.51 -3.70
CA ASN A 242 -2.50 -12.60 -5.04
C ASN A 242 -2.01 -11.44 -5.91
N PHE A 243 -1.67 -11.71 -7.17
CA PHE A 243 -1.12 -10.71 -8.09
C PHE A 243 -1.90 -10.68 -9.41
N ILE A 244 -2.04 -9.48 -9.99
CA ILE A 244 -2.45 -9.31 -11.38
C ILE A 244 -1.32 -8.61 -12.12
N ILE A 245 -0.84 -9.21 -13.20
CA ILE A 245 0.18 -8.67 -14.08
C ILE A 245 -0.50 -8.02 -15.27
N ASP A 246 -0.67 -6.70 -15.20
CA ASP A 246 -1.18 -5.87 -16.29
C ASP A 246 -0.03 -5.31 -17.12
N GLN A 247 0.43 -6.12 -18.07
CA GLN A 247 1.38 -5.70 -19.08
C GLN A 247 0.93 -6.21 -20.44
N THR A 248 1.05 -5.37 -21.46
CA THR A 248 0.66 -5.71 -22.84
C THR A 248 1.59 -6.80 -23.38
N ASN A 249 1.20 -8.07 -23.22
CA ASN A 249 2.09 -9.20 -23.53
C ASN A 249 1.43 -10.20 -24.49
N VAL A 250 1.44 -9.85 -25.77
CA VAL A 250 0.84 -10.66 -26.85
C VAL A 250 1.69 -11.89 -27.20
N TYR A 251 3.01 -11.87 -26.96
CA TYR A 251 3.92 -12.97 -27.30
C TYR A 251 3.95 -14.09 -26.25
N LYS A 252 3.70 -15.33 -26.68
CA LYS A 252 3.64 -16.53 -25.81
C LYS A 252 4.91 -16.72 -24.98
N ASN A 253 6.08 -16.67 -25.60
CA ASN A 253 7.36 -16.90 -24.92
C ASN A 253 7.65 -15.85 -23.84
N ALA A 254 7.29 -14.60 -24.10
CA ALA A 254 7.44 -13.52 -23.13
C ALA A 254 6.49 -13.70 -21.92
N ARG A 255 5.30 -14.30 -22.10
CA ARG A 255 4.40 -14.65 -20.99
C ARG A 255 4.97 -15.78 -20.14
N ILE A 256 5.41 -16.87 -20.78
CA ILE A 256 6.02 -18.03 -20.09
C ILE A 256 7.21 -17.58 -19.23
N ARG A 257 8.10 -16.75 -19.78
CA ARG A 257 9.27 -16.23 -19.04
C ARG A 257 8.87 -15.45 -17.79
N LYS A 258 7.82 -14.63 -17.84
CA LYS A 258 7.36 -13.81 -16.71
C LYS A 258 6.60 -14.60 -15.65
N LEU A 259 5.89 -15.65 -16.05
CA LEU A 259 5.15 -16.52 -15.12
C LEU A 259 6.01 -17.65 -14.54
N ARG A 260 7.20 -17.92 -15.11
CA ARG A 260 8.13 -18.95 -14.62
C ARG A 260 8.48 -18.80 -13.12
N PRO A 261 8.80 -17.59 -12.59
CA PRO A 261 9.09 -17.42 -11.16
C PRO A 261 7.91 -17.76 -10.24
N PHE A 262 6.68 -17.67 -10.73
CA PHE A 262 5.46 -17.99 -9.97
C PHE A 262 5.09 -19.48 -10.07
N ALA A 263 6.08 -20.37 -10.03
CA ALA A 263 5.86 -21.81 -10.16
C ALA A 263 4.92 -22.35 -9.08
N ASN A 264 5.01 -21.81 -7.87
CA ASN A 264 4.22 -22.20 -6.71
C ASN A 264 2.88 -21.46 -6.59
N TYR A 265 2.42 -20.73 -7.62
CA TYR A 265 1.15 -20.02 -7.59
C TYR A 265 0.14 -20.71 -8.51
N ARG A 266 -1.15 -20.55 -8.20
CA ARG A 266 -2.23 -20.85 -9.12
C ARG A 266 -2.21 -19.83 -10.26
N LYS A 267 -1.83 -20.28 -11.45
CA LYS A 267 -1.75 -19.41 -12.63
C LYS A 267 -3.13 -19.35 -13.27
N VAL A 268 -3.62 -18.13 -13.46
CA VAL A 268 -4.87 -17.87 -14.17
C VAL A 268 -4.54 -16.99 -15.37
N SER A 269 -5.02 -17.38 -16.55
CA SER A 269 -4.91 -16.54 -17.73
C SER A 269 -6.22 -15.84 -18.04
N CYS A 270 -6.16 -14.54 -18.35
CA CYS A 270 -7.32 -13.75 -18.74
C CYS A 270 -7.08 -13.15 -20.13
N LYS A 271 -7.86 -13.61 -21.13
CA LYS A 271 -7.86 -13.08 -22.50
C LYS A 271 -9.11 -12.24 -22.75
N ARG A 272 -8.98 -11.00 -23.23
CA ARG A 272 -10.13 -10.24 -23.75
C ARG A 272 -10.24 -10.47 -25.25
N GLU A 273 -11.41 -10.89 -25.72
CA GLU A 273 -11.76 -10.90 -27.13
C GLU A 273 -12.71 -9.74 -27.42
N LYS A 274 -12.55 -9.06 -28.58
CA LYS A 274 -13.42 -7.94 -28.96
C LYS A 274 -14.87 -8.47 -29.07
N GLY A 275 -15.80 -7.84 -28.35
CA GLY A 275 -17.24 -8.16 -28.41
C GLY A 275 -17.77 -9.03 -27.27
N ASN A 276 -16.93 -9.48 -26.32
CA ASN A 276 -17.37 -10.21 -25.15
C ASN A 276 -16.75 -9.61 -23.88
N ASP A 277 -17.56 -9.23 -22.90
CA ASP A 277 -17.10 -8.69 -21.61
C ASP A 277 -16.59 -9.76 -20.65
N ARG A 278 -16.51 -11.02 -21.10
CA ARG A 278 -15.98 -12.15 -20.33
C ARG A 278 -14.53 -12.44 -20.71
N PHE A 279 -13.67 -12.47 -19.71
CA PHE A 279 -12.35 -13.08 -19.81
C PHE A 279 -12.49 -14.54 -19.37
N PRO A 280 -12.34 -15.54 -20.26
CA PRO A 280 -12.28 -16.93 -19.81
C PRO A 280 -11.03 -17.11 -18.95
N VAL A 281 -11.24 -17.69 -17.77
CA VAL A 281 -10.22 -18.18 -16.84
C VAL A 281 -9.80 -19.56 -17.37
N TRP A 282 -8.57 -19.68 -17.88
CA TRP A 282 -7.94 -20.97 -18.18
C TRP A 282 -6.79 -21.21 -17.23
#